data_AF-A0A1H9U624-F1
#
_entry.id   AF-A0A1H9U624-F1
#
_cell.length_a   1.000
_cell.length_b   1.000
_cell.length_c   1.000
_cell.angle_alpha   90.00
_cell.angle_beta   90.00
_cell.angle_gamma   90.00
#
_symmetry.space_group_name_H-M   'P 1'
#
loop_
_entity.id
_entity.type
_entity.pdbx_description
1 polymer ?
#
loop_
_entity_poly.entity_id
_entity_poly.type
_entity_poly.pdbx_seq_one_letter_code
_entity_poly.pdbx_strand_id
1 'polypeptide(L)'
;MNESTLHGLRVVSLGSGIASAAAGLQLCEAGAEVILVEPPGNPARQEQALFAVLNRGKRSVILDINEPKGQQRLEQLLTSADVFIHEFSPKVAGTLGLDDAQLAQRFPGLIVAAITGWPNKHPLAEAKARETLVLARLGLLDEQPGHREGPVFVRMPFAKSGRAGQCCRNSAQRHC
;
A
#
# COMPACT_ATOMS: atom_id res chain seq x y z
N MET A 1 -0.52 26.26 -17.85
CA MET A 1 -0.94 24.86 -18.05
C MET A 1 0.06 24.00 -17.29
N ASN A 2 -0.23 23.63 -16.05
CA ASN A 2 0.52 22.56 -15.38
C ASN A 2 -0.42 21.36 -15.33
N GLU A 3 -0.49 20.60 -16.42
CA GLU A 3 -0.94 19.21 -16.28
C GLU A 3 0.11 18.51 -15.44
N SER A 4 -0.29 18.01 -14.27
CA SER A 4 0.62 17.24 -13.42
C SER A 4 0.98 15.94 -14.13
N THR A 5 2.16 15.40 -13.83
CA THR A 5 2.71 14.21 -14.52
C THR A 5 1.78 12.99 -14.50
N LEU A 6 0.94 12.83 -13.46
CA LEU A 6 -0.01 11.71 -13.34
C LEU A 6 -1.47 12.12 -13.51
N HIS A 7 -1.75 13.28 -14.12
CA HIS A 7 -3.12 13.72 -14.37
C HIS A 7 -3.85 12.70 -15.26
N GLY A 8 -5.10 12.39 -14.91
CA GLY A 8 -5.94 11.42 -15.63
C GLY A 8 -5.75 9.97 -15.19
N LEU A 9 -4.72 9.65 -14.39
CA LEU A 9 -4.57 8.30 -13.82
C LEU A 9 -5.49 8.11 -12.63
N ARG A 10 -6.12 6.94 -12.56
CA ARG A 10 -6.98 6.51 -11.46
C ARG A 10 -6.35 5.36 -10.69
N VAL A 11 -6.15 5.58 -9.40
CA VAL A 11 -5.50 4.65 -8.47
C VAL A 11 -6.53 4.17 -7.45
N VAL A 12 -6.65 2.85 -7.29
CA VAL A 12 -7.42 2.24 -6.20
C VAL A 12 -6.44 1.71 -5.16
N SER A 13 -6.54 2.21 -3.93
CA SER A 13 -5.68 1.82 -2.81
C SER A 13 -6.49 1.06 -1.77
N LEU A 14 -6.16 -0.21 -1.56
CA LEU A 14 -6.77 -1.09 -0.56
C LEU A 14 -5.71 -1.51 0.48
N GLY A 15 -5.64 -0.75 1.56
CA GLY A 15 -4.72 -1.02 2.66
C GLY A 15 -4.90 -0.02 3.79
N SER A 16 -4.60 -0.46 5.01
CA SER A 16 -4.70 0.36 6.22
C SER A 16 -3.33 0.73 6.80
N GLY A 17 -2.25 0.24 6.19
CA GLY A 17 -0.88 0.52 6.59
C GLY A 17 -0.37 1.88 6.13
N ILE A 18 0.64 2.38 6.86
CA ILE A 18 1.36 3.61 6.53
C ILE A 18 1.98 3.55 5.12
N ALA A 19 2.39 2.36 4.65
CA ALA A 19 3.12 2.24 3.39
C ALA A 19 2.20 2.43 2.18
N SER A 20 1.05 1.76 2.14
CA SER A 20 0.02 2.01 1.11
C SER A 20 -0.54 3.43 1.19
N ALA A 21 -0.78 3.94 2.40
CA ALA A 21 -1.25 5.31 2.58
C ALA A 21 -0.22 6.35 2.08
N ALA A 22 1.07 6.19 2.38
CA ALA A 22 2.12 7.06 1.88
C ALA A 22 2.28 6.97 0.36
N ALA A 23 2.25 5.76 -0.22
CA ALA A 23 2.33 5.58 -1.68
C ALA A 23 1.16 6.25 -2.39
N GLY A 24 -0.07 6.05 -1.89
CA GLY A 24 -1.24 6.73 -2.42
C GLY A 24 -1.17 8.25 -2.26
N LEU A 25 -0.57 8.78 -1.19
CA LEU A 25 -0.37 10.23 -1.04
C LEU A 25 0.57 10.76 -2.13
N GLN A 26 1.71 10.10 -2.33
CA GLN A 26 2.69 10.50 -3.35
C GLN A 26 2.08 10.53 -4.76
N LEU A 27 1.26 9.54 -5.10
CA LEU A 27 0.55 9.51 -6.39
C LEU A 27 -0.51 10.61 -6.48
N CYS A 28 -1.24 10.86 -5.39
CA CYS A 28 -2.23 11.94 -5.32
C CYS A 28 -1.57 13.33 -5.48
N GLU A 29 -0.41 13.54 -4.86
CA GLU A 29 0.34 14.80 -4.97
C GLU A 29 0.98 15.01 -6.35
N ALA A 30 1.30 13.92 -7.05
CA ALA A 30 1.67 13.94 -8.46
C ALA A 30 0.45 14.08 -9.41
N GLY A 31 -0.75 14.17 -8.84
CA GLY A 31 -2.02 14.53 -9.48
C GLY A 31 -2.85 13.39 -10.05
N ALA A 32 -2.59 12.15 -9.62
CA ALA A 32 -3.50 11.03 -9.88
C ALA A 32 -4.77 11.15 -9.02
N GLU A 33 -5.91 10.67 -9.53
CA GLU A 33 -7.10 10.45 -8.71
C GLU A 33 -6.91 9.19 -7.86
N VAL A 34 -6.87 9.35 -6.54
CA VAL A 34 -6.67 8.21 -5.62
C VAL A 34 -7.95 7.93 -4.85
N ILE A 35 -8.47 6.70 -5.00
CA ILE A 35 -9.61 6.17 -4.27
C ILE A 35 -9.09 5.20 -3.20
N LEU A 36 -9.23 5.61 -1.95
CA LEU A 36 -8.99 4.77 -0.77
C LEU A 36 -10.21 3.90 -0.50
N VAL A 37 -10.02 2.58 -0.54
CA VAL A 37 -11.04 1.59 -0.13
C VAL A 37 -10.80 1.23 1.33
N GLU A 38 -11.79 1.50 2.17
CA GLU A 38 -11.72 1.30 3.61
C GLU A 38 -12.66 0.19 4.08
N PRO A 39 -12.26 -0.64 5.04
CA PRO A 39 -13.18 -1.56 5.70
C PRO A 39 -14.17 -0.78 6.58
N PRO A 40 -15.37 -1.32 6.83
CA PRO A 40 -16.29 -0.76 7.81
C PRO A 40 -15.61 -0.57 9.18
N GLY A 41 -15.78 0.61 9.78
CA GLY A 41 -15.18 0.91 11.09
C GLY A 41 -13.65 1.00 11.10
N ASN A 42 -13.02 1.32 9.95
CA ASN A 42 -11.57 1.36 9.78
C ASN A 42 -10.81 1.92 11.02
N PRO A 43 -10.05 1.07 11.73
CA PRO A 43 -9.33 1.46 12.95
C PRO A 43 -8.36 2.61 12.73
N ALA A 44 -7.81 2.76 11.51
CA ALA A 44 -6.89 3.84 11.19
C ALA A 44 -7.53 5.23 11.36
N ARG A 45 -8.86 5.34 11.30
CA ARG A 45 -9.58 6.60 11.57
C ARG A 45 -9.55 7.01 13.05
N GLN A 46 -9.21 6.11 13.96
CA GLN A 46 -8.97 6.44 15.38
C GLN A 46 -7.65 7.21 15.56
N GLU A 47 -6.67 6.99 14.69
CA GLU A 47 -5.41 7.75 14.62
C GLU A 47 -5.59 9.01 13.74
N GLN A 48 -6.52 9.89 14.14
CA GLN A 48 -7.05 10.98 13.31
C GLN A 48 -5.98 11.82 12.60
N ALA A 49 -4.91 12.20 13.30
CA ALA A 49 -3.86 13.06 12.75
C ALA A 49 -3.03 12.34 11.66
N LEU A 50 -2.57 11.12 11.92
CA LEU A 50 -1.76 10.38 10.95
C LEU A 50 -2.59 9.99 9.73
N PHE A 51 -3.83 9.56 9.96
CA PHE A 51 -4.77 9.24 8.88
C PHE A 51 -5.05 10.47 8.00
N ALA A 52 -5.33 11.62 8.62
CA ALA A 52 -5.59 12.86 7.87
C ALA A 52 -4.38 13.29 7.03
N VAL A 53 -3.16 13.19 7.58
CA VAL A 53 -1.93 13.56 6.85
C VAL A 53 -1.68 12.63 5.66
N LEU A 54 -1.81 11.31 5.84
CA LEU A 54 -1.48 10.34 4.79
C LEU A 54 -2.60 10.15 3.76
N ASN A 55 -3.83 10.55 4.07
CA ASN A 55 -4.98 10.36 3.18
C ASN A 55 -5.62 11.66 2.69
N ARG A 56 -5.00 12.82 2.93
CA ARG A 56 -5.41 14.08 2.31
C ARG A 56 -5.41 13.98 0.78
N GLY A 57 -6.37 14.65 0.16
CA GLY A 57 -6.55 14.66 -1.31
C GLY A 57 -7.22 13.40 -1.88
N LYS A 58 -7.22 12.28 -1.15
CA LYS A 58 -7.84 11.03 -1.62
C LYS A 58 -9.36 11.06 -1.43
N ARG A 59 -10.06 10.42 -2.36
CA ARG A 59 -11.48 10.08 -2.20
C ARG A 59 -11.57 8.77 -1.42
N SER A 60 -12.55 8.62 -0.54
CA SER A 60 -12.71 7.42 0.27
C SER A 60 -14.06 6.75 -0.03
N VAL A 61 -14.06 5.41 -0.03
CA VAL A 61 -15.26 4.58 -0.08
C VAL A 61 -15.14 3.45 0.94
N ILE A 62 -16.23 3.19 1.66
CA ILE A 62 -16.30 2.09 2.62
C ILE A 62 -16.84 0.85 1.89
N LEU A 63 -16.05 -0.22 1.86
CA LEU A 63 -16.42 -1.51 1.26
C LEU A 63 -15.93 -2.66 2.15
N ASP A 64 -16.83 -3.60 2.46
CA ASP A 64 -16.44 -4.86 3.09
C ASP A 64 -16.10 -5.91 2.03
N ILE A 65 -14.81 -6.11 1.79
CA ILE A 65 -14.31 -7.06 0.79
C ILE A 65 -14.47 -8.54 1.20
N ASN A 66 -14.92 -8.80 2.42
CA ASN A 66 -15.25 -10.16 2.87
C ASN A 66 -16.66 -10.57 2.42
N GLU A 67 -17.49 -9.61 2.02
CA GLU A 67 -18.82 -9.88 1.48
C GLU A 67 -18.79 -9.94 -0.06
N PRO A 68 -19.56 -10.84 -0.70
CA PRO A 68 -19.65 -10.91 -2.16
C PRO A 68 -20.01 -9.58 -2.82
N LYS A 69 -20.88 -8.78 -2.18
CA LYS A 69 -21.28 -7.46 -2.66
C LYS A 69 -20.15 -6.45 -2.61
N GLY A 70 -19.28 -6.51 -1.59
CA GLY A 70 -18.12 -5.64 -1.51
C GLY A 70 -17.03 -6.04 -2.49
N GLN A 71 -16.83 -7.34 -2.74
CA GLN A 71 -15.95 -7.83 -3.81
C GLN A 71 -16.42 -7.34 -5.18
N GLN A 72 -17.71 -7.48 -5.50
CA GLN A 72 -18.27 -6.99 -6.76
C GLN A 72 -18.07 -5.47 -6.93
N ARG A 73 -18.26 -4.68 -5.87
CA ARG A 73 -18.02 -3.23 -5.90
C ARG A 73 -16.54 -2.89 -6.06
N LEU A 74 -15.64 -3.65 -5.44
CA LEU A 74 -14.21 -3.49 -5.65
C LEU A 74 -13.85 -3.77 -7.10
N GLU A 75 -14.35 -4.85 -7.69
CA GLU A 75 -14.14 -5.15 -9.11
C GLU A 75 -14.63 -4.01 -10.02
N GLN A 76 -15.81 -3.43 -9.74
CA GLN A 76 -16.31 -2.27 -10.49
C GLN A 76 -15.37 -1.06 -10.41
N LEU A 77 -14.73 -0.83 -9.26
CA LEU A 77 -13.73 0.24 -9.13
C LEU A 77 -12.49 -0.09 -9.98
N LEU A 78 -12.04 -1.35 -9.94
CA LEU A 78 -10.85 -1.82 -10.67
C LEU A 78 -11.02 -1.77 -12.19
N THR A 79 -12.24 -1.94 -12.71
CA THR A 79 -12.52 -1.81 -14.16
C THR A 79 -12.09 -0.47 -14.75
N SER A 80 -12.09 0.58 -13.92
CA SER A 80 -11.72 1.95 -14.33
C SER A 80 -10.42 2.44 -13.72
N ALA A 81 -9.66 1.55 -13.07
CA ALA A 81 -8.41 1.89 -12.42
C ALA A 81 -7.21 1.52 -13.31
N ASP A 82 -6.20 2.39 -13.30
CA ASP A 82 -4.92 2.13 -13.97
C ASP A 82 -3.94 1.45 -12.99
N VAL A 83 -4.07 1.75 -11.69
CA VAL A 83 -3.19 1.21 -10.65
C VAL A 83 -4.02 0.69 -9.48
N PHE A 84 -3.69 -0.50 -9.01
CA PHE A 84 -4.22 -1.09 -7.78
C PHE A 84 -3.10 -1.31 -6.75
N ILE A 85 -3.23 -0.73 -5.56
CA ILE A 85 -2.28 -0.88 -4.46
C ILE A 85 -2.92 -1.74 -3.37
N HIS A 86 -2.23 -2.77 -2.90
CA HIS A 86 -2.66 -3.54 -1.73
C HIS A 86 -1.52 -4.00 -0.82
N GLU A 87 -1.85 -4.37 0.42
CA GLU A 87 -0.86 -4.82 1.43
C GLU A 87 -1.07 -6.29 1.87
N PHE A 88 -1.94 -7.02 1.20
CA PHE A 88 -2.21 -8.44 1.49
C PHE A 88 -1.00 -9.34 1.23
N SER A 89 -0.81 -10.37 2.06
CA SER A 89 0.15 -11.44 1.78
C SER A 89 -0.26 -12.24 0.54
N PRO A 90 0.65 -12.96 -0.12
CA PRO A 90 0.32 -13.74 -1.31
C PRO A 90 -0.86 -14.70 -1.11
N LYS A 91 -0.92 -15.40 0.03
CA LYS A 91 -2.06 -16.28 0.35
C LYS A 91 -3.39 -15.52 0.47
N VAL A 92 -3.39 -14.38 1.17
CA VAL A 92 -4.61 -13.58 1.36
C VAL A 92 -5.05 -12.97 0.02
N ALA A 93 -4.11 -12.45 -0.77
CA ALA A 93 -4.39 -11.94 -2.10
C ALA A 93 -5.02 -13.02 -2.98
N GLY A 94 -4.44 -14.22 -3.08
CA GLY A 94 -5.02 -15.30 -3.89
C GLY A 94 -6.38 -15.79 -3.38
N THR A 95 -6.61 -15.79 -2.06
CA THR A 95 -7.92 -16.16 -1.49
C THR A 95 -9.01 -15.14 -1.89
N LEU A 96 -8.65 -13.86 -1.95
CA LEU A 96 -9.56 -12.77 -2.32
C LEU A 96 -9.65 -12.55 -3.84
N GLY A 97 -8.94 -13.34 -4.65
CA GLY A 97 -8.84 -13.09 -6.07
C GLY A 97 -7.93 -11.92 -6.44
N LEU A 98 -7.19 -11.31 -5.51
CA LEU A 98 -6.45 -10.07 -5.70
C LEU A 98 -4.96 -10.28 -6.00
N ASP A 99 -4.55 -11.49 -6.37
CA ASP A 99 -3.19 -11.71 -6.84
C ASP A 99 -3.00 -11.25 -8.29
N ASP A 100 -1.73 -11.03 -8.64
CA ASP A 100 -1.31 -10.50 -9.94
C ASP A 100 -1.81 -11.34 -11.13
N ALA A 101 -1.81 -12.68 -11.02
CA ALA A 101 -2.23 -13.54 -12.11
C ALA A 101 -3.75 -13.47 -12.34
N GLN A 102 -4.54 -13.49 -11.27
CA GLN A 102 -6.00 -13.38 -11.35
C GLN A 102 -6.46 -11.97 -11.76
N LEU A 103 -5.75 -10.92 -11.34
CA LEU A 103 -6.03 -9.55 -11.76
C LEU A 103 -5.63 -9.30 -13.21
N ALA A 104 -4.47 -9.80 -13.66
CA ALA A 104 -4.04 -9.65 -15.07
C ALA A 104 -5.01 -10.31 -16.06
N GLN A 105 -5.65 -11.41 -15.67
CA GLN A 105 -6.68 -12.06 -16.49
C GLN A 105 -7.97 -11.24 -16.62
N ARG A 106 -8.39 -10.56 -15.53
CA ARG A 106 -9.64 -9.77 -15.52
C ARG A 106 -9.44 -8.33 -15.99
N PHE A 107 -8.25 -7.76 -15.74
CA PHE A 107 -7.90 -6.37 -16.01
C PHE A 107 -6.49 -6.30 -16.64
N PRO A 108 -6.34 -6.60 -17.94
CA PRO A 108 -5.01 -6.69 -18.59
C PRO A 108 -4.19 -5.40 -18.57
N GLY A 109 -4.83 -4.25 -18.44
CA GLY A 109 -4.17 -2.93 -18.33
C GLY A 109 -3.88 -2.48 -16.90
N LEU A 110 -4.33 -3.22 -15.88
CA LEU A 110 -4.20 -2.81 -14.48
C LEU A 110 -2.78 -3.09 -13.97
N ILE A 111 -2.14 -2.06 -13.43
CA ILE A 111 -0.86 -2.21 -12.71
C ILE A 111 -1.14 -2.59 -11.26
N VAL A 112 -0.71 -3.79 -10.87
CA VAL A 112 -0.83 -4.27 -9.48
C VAL A 112 0.45 -3.96 -8.71
N ALA A 113 0.28 -3.27 -7.58
CA ALA A 113 1.36 -2.87 -6.68
C ALA A 113 1.13 -3.43 -5.28
N ALA A 114 1.68 -4.62 -5.04
CA ALA A 114 1.65 -5.28 -3.74
C ALA A 114 2.77 -4.75 -2.82
N ILE A 115 2.39 -4.09 -1.72
CA ILE A 115 3.32 -3.58 -0.71
C ILE A 115 3.33 -4.53 0.49
N THR A 116 4.13 -5.58 0.40
CA THR A 116 4.19 -6.64 1.42
C THR A 116 5.38 -6.50 2.37
N GLY A 117 5.35 -7.30 3.43
CA GLY A 117 6.43 -7.50 4.39
C GLY A 117 7.72 -8.00 3.77
N TRP A 118 7.56 -9.01 2.92
CA TRP A 118 8.59 -9.78 2.29
C TRP A 118 8.21 -10.02 0.83
N PRO A 119 9.19 -10.14 -0.08
CA PRO A 119 8.91 -10.45 -1.48
C PRO A 119 8.10 -11.73 -1.64
N ASN A 120 7.36 -11.83 -2.75
CA ASN A 120 6.73 -13.08 -3.14
C ASN A 120 7.78 -14.20 -3.23
N LYS A 121 7.42 -15.42 -2.82
CA LYS A 121 8.30 -16.61 -2.73
C LYS A 121 9.40 -16.56 -1.66
N HIS A 122 9.48 -15.50 -0.85
CA HIS A 122 10.37 -15.50 0.31
C HIS A 122 9.84 -16.46 1.40
N PRO A 123 10.70 -17.15 2.18
CA PRO A 123 10.25 -18.04 3.26
C PRO A 123 9.33 -17.38 4.31
N LEU A 124 9.44 -16.05 4.44
CA LEU A 124 8.63 -15.23 5.33
C LEU A 124 7.51 -14.46 4.60
N ALA A 125 7.18 -14.79 3.36
CA ALA A 125 6.16 -14.09 2.56
C ALA A 125 4.80 -13.99 3.28
N GLU A 126 4.45 -15.00 4.08
CA GLU A 126 3.21 -15.04 4.87
C GLU A 126 3.37 -14.50 6.29
N ALA A 127 4.59 -14.15 6.71
CA ALA A 127 4.84 -13.64 8.05
C ALA A 127 4.44 -12.17 8.16
N LYS A 128 3.79 -11.81 9.28
CA LYS A 128 3.45 -10.42 9.59
C LYS A 128 4.73 -9.61 9.77
N ALA A 129 5.06 -8.78 8.79
CA ALA A 129 6.19 -7.86 8.92
C ALA A 129 5.86 -6.70 9.86
N ARG A 130 6.47 -6.72 11.03
CA ARG A 130 6.48 -5.59 11.95
C ARG A 130 7.70 -4.74 11.66
N GLU A 131 7.51 -3.42 11.63
CA GLU A 131 8.58 -2.44 11.42
C GLU A 131 9.83 -2.78 12.24
N THR A 132 9.65 -3.00 13.53
CA THR A 132 10.72 -3.31 14.49
C THR A 132 11.48 -4.59 14.17
N LEU A 133 10.77 -5.64 13.72
CA LEU A 133 11.39 -6.91 13.36
C LEU A 133 12.17 -6.80 12.05
N VAL A 134 11.68 -5.97 11.11
CA VAL A 134 12.41 -5.68 9.87
C VAL A 134 13.66 -4.87 10.19
N LEU A 135 13.57 -3.79 10.97
CA LEU A 135 14.73 -2.99 11.36
C LEU A 135 15.75 -3.80 12.17
N ALA A 136 15.30 -4.65 13.09
CA ALA A 136 16.18 -5.54 13.85
C ALA A 136 16.94 -6.50 12.91
N ARG A 137 16.25 -7.07 11.93
CA ARG A 137 16.85 -8.02 10.99
C ARG A 137 17.78 -7.37 9.97
N LEU A 138 17.59 -6.07 9.70
CA LEU A 138 18.52 -5.27 8.90
C LEU A 138 19.74 -4.79 9.68
N GLY A 139 19.85 -5.10 10.98
CA GLY A 139 20.91 -4.58 11.86
C GLY A 139 20.73 -3.11 12.25
N LEU A 140 19.76 -2.40 11.67
CA LEU A 140 19.59 -0.96 11.86
C LEU A 140 19.38 -0.54 13.32
N LEU A 141 18.78 -1.41 14.15
CA LEU A 141 18.63 -1.12 15.58
C LEU A 141 19.94 -1.24 16.34
N ASP A 142 20.85 -2.12 15.91
CA ASP A 142 22.15 -2.35 16.54
C ASP A 142 23.16 -1.26 16.14
N GLU A 143 23.11 -0.83 14.88
CA GLU A 143 23.97 0.21 14.31
C GLU A 143 23.68 1.64 14.83
N GLN A 144 22.61 1.84 15.60
CA GLN A 144 22.27 3.16 16.12
C GLN A 144 23.18 3.54 17.31
N PRO A 145 23.77 4.75 17.32
CA PRO A 145 24.53 5.21 18.47
C PRO A 145 23.60 5.38 19.68
N GLY A 146 23.96 4.75 20.80
CA GLY A 146 23.19 4.75 22.04
C GLY A 146 24.06 5.05 23.26
N HIS A 147 23.43 5.59 24.31
CA HIS A 147 24.09 5.80 25.61
C HIS A 147 24.11 4.53 26.47
N ARG A 148 23.59 3.41 25.95
CA ARG A 148 23.58 2.10 26.58
C ARG A 148 23.98 1.03 25.57
N GLU A 149 24.46 -0.10 26.07
CA GLU A 149 24.70 -1.27 25.22
C GLU A 149 23.40 -1.87 24.67
N GLY A 150 23.53 -2.53 23.52
CA GLY A 150 22.46 -3.24 22.81
C GLY A 150 21.60 -2.36 21.90
N PRO A 151 20.63 -2.97 21.18
CA PRO A 151 19.92 -2.31 20.10
C PRO A 151 19.08 -1.12 20.59
N VAL A 152 19.15 0.00 19.87
CA VAL A 152 18.37 1.22 20.10
C VAL A 152 17.12 1.20 19.22
N PHE A 153 15.99 1.51 19.84
CA PHE A 153 14.73 1.60 19.12
C PHE A 153 14.66 2.88 18.28
N VAL A 154 14.39 2.73 16.99
CA VAL A 154 14.21 3.86 16.07
C VAL A 154 12.72 4.18 15.94
N ARG A 155 12.35 5.43 16.24
CA ARG A 155 10.94 5.89 16.18
C ARG A 155 10.45 6.12 14.75
N MET A 156 11.36 6.45 13.83
CA MET A 156 11.04 6.71 12.42
C MET A 156 10.73 5.38 11.70
N PRO A 157 9.60 5.25 10.98
CA PRO A 157 9.18 4.00 10.35
C PRO A 157 9.87 3.79 8.99
N PHE A 158 11.20 3.68 8.98
CA PHE A 158 12.05 3.61 7.78
C PHE A 158 11.63 2.51 6.80
N ALA A 159 11.32 1.29 7.27
CA ALA A 159 10.99 0.19 6.38
C ALA A 159 9.60 0.37 5.73
N LYS A 160 8.64 1.00 6.42
CA LYS A 160 7.34 1.37 5.81
C LYS A 160 7.49 2.50 4.79
N SER A 161 8.21 3.57 5.12
CA SER A 161 8.42 4.71 4.22
C SER A 161 9.22 4.32 2.97
N GLY A 162 10.29 3.54 3.12
CA GLY A 162 11.11 3.08 2.00
C GLY A 162 10.33 2.23 0.98
N ARG A 163 9.45 1.34 1.47
CA ARG A 163 8.59 0.53 0.61
C ARG A 163 7.57 1.35 -0.19
N ALA A 164 6.98 2.37 0.43
CA ALA A 164 6.08 3.29 -0.26
C ALA A 164 6.79 3.98 -1.45
N GLY A 165 7.98 4.53 -1.23
CA GLY A 165 8.75 5.17 -2.29
C GLY A 165 9.17 4.21 -3.41
N GLN A 166 9.53 2.96 -3.09
CA GLN A 166 9.85 1.96 -4.11
C GLN A 166 8.63 1.56 -4.95
N CYS A 167 7.46 1.44 -4.30
CA CYS A 167 6.20 1.17 -4.97
C CYS A 167 5.90 2.22 -6.05
N CYS A 168 5.94 3.51 -5.68
CA CYS A 168 5.67 4.60 -6.62
C CYS A 168 6.66 4.64 -7.79
N ARG A 169 7.94 4.34 -7.56
CA ARG A 169 8.94 4.27 -8.65
C ARG A 169 8.64 3.13 -9.63
N ASN A 170 8.31 1.94 -9.13
CA ASN A 170 8.06 0.78 -9.98
C ASN A 170 6.75 0.91 -10.77
N SER A 171 5.71 1.54 -10.21
CA SER A 171 4.46 1.79 -10.93
C SER A 171 4.62 2.84 -12.02
N ALA A 172 5.43 3.88 -11.79
CA ALA A 172 5.71 4.92 -12.77
C ALA A 172 6.54 4.41 -13.97
N GLN A 173 7.46 3.46 -13.75
CA GLN A 173 8.33 2.93 -14.81
C GLN A 173 7.63 2.10 -15.88
N ARG A 174 6.41 1.61 -15.65
CA ARG A 174 5.62 0.88 -16.66
C ARG A 174 4.80 1.78 -17.59
N HIS A 175 4.80 3.10 -17.33
CA HIS A 175 4.10 4.12 -18.13
C HIS A 175 5.04 4.94 -19.05
N CYS A 176 6.32 4.57 -19.13
CA CYS A 176 7.30 5.08 -20.11
C CYS A 176 7.74 3.93 -21.02
#